data_AF-A0A3F3NS46-F1
#
_entry.id   AF-A0A3F3NS46-F1
#
_cell.length_a   1.000
_cell.length_b   1.000
_cell.length_c   1.000
_cell.angle_alpha   90.00
_cell.angle_beta   90.00
_cell.angle_gamma   90.00
#
_symmetry.space_group_name_H-M   'P 1'
#
loop_
_entity.id
_entity.type
_entity.pdbx_description
1 polymer ?
#
loop_
_entity_poly.entity_id
_entity_poly.type
_entity_poly.pdbx_seq_one_letter_code
_entity_poly.pdbx_strand_id
1 'polypeptide(L)'
;MSELSNENKEQEKDKQQQPAVGPDSNFSQKVLNSFEREPLTPEEINKKQRKWKKYTDTRNEPPKANDFPKYFYAGFFIRMFAFLVDLLCIGAITRLTLGIAKNLGWLNFSDSYLSLYGFTALLIYLAYFILLTKFNHGQTIGKMIFGIRVISFDEEELSWSTVLVREGACRFILKFPLLMLGYLPAIFNQKKQHLGDFFTNTSVVTINLIKAFNQEVNS
;
A
#
# COMPACT_ATOMS: atom_id res chain seq x y z
N MET A 1 75.90 -36.75 31.69
CA MET A 1 74.48 -37.13 31.90
C MET A 1 73.85 -36.36 33.08
N SER A 2 74.26 -35.12 33.31
CA SER A 2 73.85 -34.30 34.46
C SER A 2 73.22 -32.95 34.07
N GLU A 3 73.33 -32.53 32.80
CA GLU A 3 72.72 -31.28 32.31
C GLU A 3 71.23 -31.44 31.95
N LEU A 4 70.84 -32.59 31.39
CA LEU A 4 69.44 -32.92 31.05
C LEU A 4 68.49 -33.05 32.26
N SER A 5 69.03 -33.19 33.48
CA SER A 5 68.22 -33.24 34.71
C SER A 5 67.92 -31.85 35.28
N ASN A 6 68.72 -30.83 34.94
CA ASN A 6 68.54 -29.47 35.46
C ASN A 6 67.60 -28.64 34.58
N GLU A 7 67.66 -28.80 33.25
CA GLU A 7 66.73 -28.11 32.34
C GLU A 7 65.26 -28.50 32.60
N ASN A 8 65.00 -29.76 32.92
CA ASN A 8 63.64 -30.22 33.25
C ASN A 8 63.12 -29.65 34.59
N LYS A 9 64.00 -29.38 35.56
CA LYS A 9 63.62 -28.76 36.84
C LYS A 9 63.44 -27.25 36.75
N GLU A 10 64.18 -26.59 35.86
CA GLU A 10 64.01 -25.16 35.57
C GLU A 10 62.73 -24.90 34.75
N GLN A 11 62.42 -25.76 33.76
CA GLN A 11 61.15 -25.67 33.01
C GLN A 11 59.89 -25.94 33.87
N GLU A 12 59.99 -26.76 34.92
CA GLU A 12 58.89 -26.97 35.88
C GLU A 12 58.70 -25.78 36.83
N LYS A 13 59.78 -25.08 37.21
CA LYS A 13 59.71 -23.86 38.05
C LYS A 13 59.18 -22.64 37.30
N ASP A 14 59.54 -22.47 36.03
CA ASP A 14 59.14 -21.30 35.25
C ASP A 14 57.66 -21.32 34.82
N LYS A 15 57.04 -22.51 34.77
CA LYS A 15 55.59 -22.63 34.53
C LYS A 15 54.72 -22.22 35.71
N GLN A 16 55.27 -22.10 36.92
CA GLN A 16 54.52 -21.73 38.13
C GLN A 16 54.53 -20.21 38.42
N GLN A 17 55.23 -19.41 37.61
CA GLN A 17 55.53 -18.00 37.92
C GLN A 17 54.94 -17.00 36.91
N GLN A 18 53.86 -17.36 36.22
CA GLN A 18 53.03 -16.37 35.54
C GLN A 18 52.00 -15.84 36.55
N PRO A 19 51.92 -14.51 36.79
CA PRO A 19 50.86 -13.97 37.63
C PRO A 19 49.52 -14.33 37.00
N ALA A 20 48.56 -14.79 37.81
CA ALA A 20 47.22 -15.12 37.37
C ALA A 20 46.45 -13.86 36.93
N VAL A 21 46.80 -13.30 35.77
CA VAL A 21 46.17 -12.10 35.17
C VAL A 21 45.15 -12.45 34.08
N GLY A 22 44.72 -13.72 34.04
CA GLY A 22 43.60 -14.18 33.24
C GLY A 22 42.57 -14.85 34.14
N PRO A 23 41.28 -14.89 33.73
CA PRO A 23 40.29 -15.66 34.47
C PRO A 23 40.73 -17.12 34.56
N ASP A 24 40.39 -17.78 35.66
CA ASP A 24 40.90 -19.13 35.93
C ASP A 24 40.58 -20.11 34.75
N SER A 25 41.39 -21.15 34.59
CA SER A 25 41.24 -22.11 33.48
C SER A 25 39.88 -22.83 33.49
N ASN A 26 39.33 -23.07 34.68
CA ASN A 26 38.01 -23.63 34.96
C ASN A 26 36.89 -22.63 34.59
N PHE A 27 37.07 -21.34 34.83
CA PHE A 27 36.19 -20.25 34.40
C PHE A 27 36.19 -20.13 32.88
N SER A 28 37.37 -20.16 32.26
CA SER A 28 37.52 -20.12 30.81
C SER A 28 36.83 -21.30 30.13
N GLN A 29 36.96 -22.51 30.69
CA GLN A 29 36.24 -23.71 30.24
C GLN A 29 34.72 -23.59 30.45
N LYS A 30 34.28 -23.05 31.60
CA LYS A 30 32.85 -22.82 31.87
C LYS A 30 32.23 -21.81 30.89
N VAL A 31 32.98 -20.79 30.51
CA VAL A 31 32.58 -19.81 29.50
C VAL A 31 32.51 -20.47 28.12
N LEU A 32 33.51 -21.26 27.72
CA LEU A 32 33.51 -21.99 26.46
C LEU A 32 32.32 -22.96 26.35
N ASN A 33 32.04 -23.72 27.41
CA ASN A 33 30.91 -24.65 27.45
C ASN A 33 29.55 -23.93 27.52
N SER A 34 29.49 -22.70 28.03
CA SER A 34 28.26 -21.89 27.99
C SER A 34 27.89 -21.44 26.56
N PHE A 35 28.88 -21.42 25.65
CA PHE A 35 28.66 -21.17 24.22
C PHE A 35 28.31 -22.45 23.44
N GLU A 36 28.60 -23.64 23.99
CA GLU A 36 28.13 -24.91 23.44
C GLU A 36 26.61 -24.99 23.63
N ARG A 37 25.88 -24.79 22.54
CA ARG A 37 24.44 -24.99 22.53
C ARG A 37 24.18 -26.49 22.48
N GLU A 38 23.52 -27.04 23.50
CA GLU A 38 23.05 -28.41 23.47
C GLU A 38 22.21 -28.64 22.20
N PRO A 39 22.43 -29.76 21.48
CA PRO A 39 21.65 -30.08 20.30
C PRO A 39 20.19 -30.27 20.73
N LEU A 40 19.28 -29.61 20.02
CA LEU A 40 17.86 -29.67 20.33
C LEU A 40 17.35 -31.11 20.28
N THR A 41 16.53 -31.47 21.26
CA THR A 41 15.85 -32.77 21.27
C THR A 41 14.80 -32.86 20.15
N PRO A 42 14.53 -34.06 19.59
CA PRO A 42 13.55 -34.23 18.51
C PRO A 42 12.15 -33.67 18.84
N GLU A 43 11.73 -33.74 20.11
CA GLU A 43 10.45 -33.19 20.58
C GLU A 43 10.42 -31.66 20.56
N GLU A 44 11.52 -31.01 21.00
CA GLU A 44 11.65 -29.57 20.95
C GLU A 44 11.73 -29.04 19.51
N ILE A 45 12.39 -29.78 18.62
CA ILE A 45 12.40 -29.49 17.18
C ILE A 45 10.97 -29.50 16.65
N ASN A 46 10.20 -30.56 16.93
CA ASN A 46 8.81 -30.66 16.46
C ASN A 46 7.93 -29.53 17.04
N LYS A 47 8.11 -29.20 18.32
CA LYS A 47 7.40 -28.08 18.97
C LYS A 47 7.75 -26.73 18.34
N LYS A 48 9.04 -26.46 18.07
CA LYS A 48 9.49 -25.24 17.38
C LYS A 48 9.00 -25.21 15.95
N GLN A 49 9.08 -26.32 15.21
CA GLN A 49 8.57 -26.44 13.85
C GLN A 49 7.06 -26.17 13.78
N ARG A 50 6.25 -26.75 14.68
CA ARG A 50 4.82 -26.44 14.78
C ARG A 50 4.56 -24.96 15.08
N LYS A 51 5.33 -24.38 16.02
CA LYS A 51 5.23 -22.96 16.37
C LYS A 51 5.67 -22.05 15.23
N TRP A 52 6.63 -22.47 14.41
CA TRP A 52 7.17 -21.71 13.29
C TRP A 52 6.39 -21.90 12.00
N LYS A 53 5.61 -22.98 11.89
CA LYS A 53 4.71 -23.24 10.76
C LYS A 53 3.81 -22.03 10.49
N LYS A 54 3.36 -21.31 11.52
CA LYS A 54 2.56 -20.08 11.38
C LYS A 54 3.26 -18.90 10.65
N TYR A 55 4.59 -18.92 10.53
CA TYR A 55 5.37 -17.88 9.84
C TYR A 55 5.72 -18.29 8.40
N THR A 56 5.70 -19.59 8.11
CA THR A 56 5.93 -20.14 6.76
C THR A 56 4.64 -20.52 6.05
N ASP A 57 3.53 -20.62 6.79
CA ASP A 57 2.18 -20.70 6.26
C ASP A 57 1.91 -19.35 5.60
N THR A 58 2.26 -19.28 4.31
CA THR A 58 1.77 -18.24 3.42
C THR A 58 0.26 -18.28 3.56
N ARG A 59 -0.30 -17.34 4.34
CA ARG A 59 -1.75 -17.15 4.38
C ARG A 59 -2.18 -17.16 2.93
N ASN A 60 -3.02 -18.12 2.56
CA ASN A 60 -3.66 -18.18 1.26
C ASN A 60 -4.56 -16.94 1.20
N GLU A 61 -3.95 -15.78 0.94
CA GLU A 61 -4.72 -14.61 0.52
C GLU A 61 -5.46 -15.07 -0.74
N PRO A 62 -6.77 -14.79 -0.84
CA PRO A 62 -7.52 -15.16 -2.02
C PRO A 62 -6.76 -14.66 -3.25
N PRO A 63 -6.70 -15.45 -4.34
CA PRO A 63 -6.03 -15.02 -5.55
C PRO A 63 -6.61 -13.67 -5.97
N LYS A 64 -5.80 -12.61 -5.86
CA LYS A 64 -6.20 -11.27 -6.25
C LYS A 64 -6.37 -11.28 -7.76
N ALA A 65 -7.59 -11.09 -8.24
CA ALA A 65 -7.95 -11.17 -9.65
C ALA A 65 -7.08 -10.27 -10.53
N ASN A 66 -6.67 -9.11 -9.99
CA ASN A 66 -5.95 -8.08 -10.74
C ASN A 66 -4.65 -7.61 -10.05
N ASP A 67 -3.76 -8.52 -9.65
CA ASP A 67 -2.47 -8.15 -9.04
C ASP A 67 -1.39 -7.85 -10.11
N PHE A 68 -1.36 -6.61 -10.59
CA PHE A 68 -0.37 -6.18 -11.56
C PHE A 68 0.98 -5.77 -10.92
N PRO A 69 2.10 -5.94 -11.64
CA PRO A 69 3.40 -5.37 -11.25
C PRO A 69 3.36 -3.85 -11.02
N LYS A 70 4.25 -3.35 -10.15
CA LYS A 70 4.25 -1.96 -9.66
C LYS A 70 4.23 -0.88 -10.76
N TYR A 71 4.84 -1.16 -11.90
CA TYR A 71 4.96 -0.21 -13.01
C TYR A 71 3.65 0.01 -13.77
N PHE A 72 2.66 -0.89 -13.66
CA PHE A 72 1.33 -0.70 -14.24
C PHE A 72 0.49 0.34 -13.49
N TYR A 73 0.76 0.58 -12.21
CA TYR A 73 -0.02 1.53 -11.43
C TYR A 73 0.32 2.99 -11.81
N ALA A 74 -0.73 3.74 -12.15
CA ALA A 74 -0.64 5.14 -12.51
C ALA A 74 0.04 5.96 -11.40
N GLY A 75 0.76 7.02 -11.77
CA GLY A 75 1.35 7.96 -10.82
C GLY A 75 0.30 8.83 -10.11
N PHE A 76 0.70 9.47 -9.00
CA PHE A 76 -0.14 10.46 -8.31
C PHE A 76 -0.49 11.64 -9.23
N PHE A 77 0.51 12.24 -9.90
CA PHE A 77 0.31 13.42 -10.75
C PHE A 77 -0.65 13.18 -11.91
N ILE A 78 -0.59 12.02 -12.56
CA ILE A 78 -1.49 11.68 -13.67
C ILE A 78 -2.94 11.61 -13.16
N ARG A 79 -3.17 11.04 -11.96
CA ARG A 79 -4.49 11.06 -11.32
C ARG A 79 -4.93 12.48 -10.95
N MET A 80 -4.00 13.32 -10.48
CA MET A 80 -4.27 14.73 -10.15
C MET A 80 -4.70 15.52 -11.38
N PHE A 81 -4.00 15.40 -12.50
CA PHE A 81 -4.37 16.05 -13.75
C PHE A 81 -5.68 15.50 -14.33
N ALA A 82 -5.90 14.18 -14.26
CA ALA A 82 -7.18 13.58 -14.64
C ALA A 82 -8.33 14.18 -13.81
N PHE A 83 -8.15 14.31 -12.50
CA PHE A 83 -9.14 14.94 -11.63
C PHE A 83 -9.35 16.42 -11.94
N LEU A 84 -8.31 17.16 -12.31
CA LEU A 84 -8.43 18.56 -12.72
C LEU A 84 -9.29 18.72 -13.97
N VAL A 85 -9.10 17.83 -14.96
CA VAL A 85 -9.93 17.79 -16.17
C VAL A 85 -11.39 17.45 -15.83
N ASP A 86 -11.61 16.44 -14.98
CA ASP A 86 -12.95 16.11 -14.50
C ASP A 86 -13.62 17.29 -13.78
N LEU A 87 -12.86 18.08 -13.00
CA LEU A 87 -13.38 19.26 -12.33
C LEU A 87 -13.84 20.34 -13.31
N LEU A 88 -13.13 20.53 -14.43
CA LEU A 88 -13.56 21.42 -15.52
C LEU A 88 -14.85 20.91 -16.17
N CYS A 89 -14.95 19.61 -16.45
CA CYS A 89 -16.15 19.00 -17.01
C CYS A 89 -17.36 19.18 -16.09
N ILE A 90 -17.21 18.88 -14.79
CA ILE A 90 -18.27 19.06 -13.80
C ILE A 90 -18.63 20.53 -13.65
N GLY A 91 -17.65 21.44 -13.65
CA GLY A 91 -17.88 22.88 -13.62
C GLY A 91 -18.72 23.35 -14.80
N ALA A 92 -18.43 22.87 -16.00
CA ALA A 92 -19.21 23.16 -17.20
C ALA A 92 -20.65 22.61 -17.10
N ILE A 93 -20.82 21.34 -16.70
CA ILE A 93 -22.14 20.70 -16.54
C ILE A 93 -22.97 21.42 -15.47
N THR A 94 -22.36 21.75 -14.34
CA THR A 94 -23.02 22.44 -13.22
C THR A 94 -23.46 23.84 -13.64
N ARG A 95 -22.60 24.60 -14.33
CA ARG A 95 -22.98 25.91 -14.85
C ARG A 95 -24.03 25.85 -15.95
N LEU A 96 -24.00 24.83 -16.79
CA LEU A 96 -25.03 24.64 -17.82
C LEU A 96 -26.38 24.33 -17.17
N THR A 97 -26.43 23.33 -16.30
CA THR A 97 -27.67 22.88 -15.65
C THR A 97 -28.24 23.94 -14.70
N LEU A 98 -27.46 24.39 -13.72
CA LEU A 98 -27.92 25.32 -12.69
C LEU A 98 -27.93 26.78 -13.19
N GLY A 99 -27.04 27.14 -14.12
CA GLY A 99 -27.03 28.47 -14.73
C GLY A 99 -28.21 28.70 -15.68
N ILE A 100 -28.62 27.68 -16.45
CA ILE A 100 -29.88 27.75 -17.22
C ILE A 100 -31.08 27.83 -16.29
N ALA A 101 -31.15 26.99 -15.25
CA ALA A 101 -32.24 27.01 -14.28
C ALA A 101 -32.35 28.36 -13.54
N LYS A 102 -31.22 29.03 -13.29
CA LYS A 102 -31.17 30.41 -12.79
C LYS A 102 -31.79 31.39 -13.78
N ASN A 103 -31.34 31.36 -15.03
CA ASN A 103 -31.79 32.31 -16.05
C ASN A 103 -33.29 32.18 -16.37
N LEU A 104 -33.86 30.99 -16.18
CA LEU A 104 -35.31 30.73 -16.30
C LEU A 104 -36.12 31.17 -15.07
N GLY A 105 -35.46 31.67 -14.02
CA GLY A 105 -36.13 32.14 -12.80
C GLY A 105 -36.66 31.04 -11.89
N TRP A 106 -36.29 29.77 -12.13
CA TRP A 106 -36.76 28.62 -11.34
C TRP A 106 -36.07 28.49 -9.97
N LEU A 107 -34.94 29.17 -9.77
CA LEU A 107 -34.11 29.08 -8.56
C LEU A 107 -33.67 30.46 -8.08
N ASN A 108 -34.05 30.81 -6.85
CA ASN A 108 -33.51 31.96 -6.13
C ASN A 108 -32.29 31.51 -5.32
N PHE A 109 -31.12 32.06 -5.62
CA PHE A 109 -29.87 31.67 -4.98
C PHE A 109 -29.70 32.43 -3.69
N SER A 110 -29.76 31.73 -2.56
CA SER A 110 -29.02 32.12 -1.37
C SER A 110 -27.63 31.48 -1.45
N ASP A 111 -26.58 32.29 -1.36
CA ASP A 111 -25.15 31.90 -1.51
C ASP A 111 -24.62 30.97 -0.40
N SER A 112 -25.50 30.35 0.38
CA SER A 112 -25.11 29.46 1.45
C SER A 112 -24.82 28.06 0.91
N TYR A 113 -23.76 27.40 1.41
CA TYR A 113 -23.43 26.01 1.06
C TYR A 113 -24.56 25.00 1.39
N LEU A 114 -25.47 25.38 2.30
CA LEU A 114 -26.69 24.62 2.65
C LEU A 114 -27.91 24.99 1.79
N SER A 115 -27.75 25.85 0.79
CA SER A 115 -28.85 26.17 -0.11
C SER A 115 -29.12 25.01 -1.08
N LEU A 116 -30.32 25.04 -1.68
CA LEU A 116 -30.73 24.08 -2.71
C LEU A 116 -29.71 24.00 -3.85
N TYR A 117 -28.99 25.09 -4.13
CA TYR A 117 -27.89 25.11 -5.10
C TYR A 117 -26.68 24.27 -4.66
N GLY A 118 -26.22 24.41 -3.42
CA GLY A 118 -25.08 23.63 -2.91
C GLY A 118 -25.38 22.13 -2.90
N PHE A 119 -26.60 21.76 -2.51
CA PHE A 119 -27.05 20.37 -2.53
C PHE A 119 -27.14 19.80 -3.94
N THR A 120 -27.77 20.52 -4.88
CA THR A 120 -27.87 20.07 -6.28
C THR A 120 -26.52 19.98 -6.98
N ALA A 121 -25.63 20.96 -6.76
CA ALA A 121 -24.27 20.91 -7.29
C ALA A 121 -23.46 19.73 -6.71
N LEU A 122 -23.62 19.43 -5.42
CA LEU A 122 -23.02 18.24 -4.82
C LEU A 122 -23.58 16.95 -5.43
N LEU A 123 -24.88 16.88 -5.65
CA LEU A 123 -25.53 15.72 -6.26
C LEU A 123 -25.02 15.48 -7.68
N ILE A 124 -24.90 16.55 -8.50
CA ILE A 124 -24.32 16.49 -9.85
C ILE A 124 -22.87 16.00 -9.80
N TYR A 125 -22.06 16.56 -8.89
CA TYR A 125 -20.68 16.13 -8.70
C TYR A 125 -20.58 14.63 -8.38
N LEU A 126 -21.38 14.17 -7.42
CA LEU A 126 -21.35 12.76 -6.98
C LEU A 126 -21.87 11.82 -8.08
N ALA A 127 -22.99 12.20 -8.70
CA ALA A 127 -23.60 11.45 -9.80
C ALA A 127 -22.63 11.33 -10.99
N TYR A 128 -21.92 12.41 -11.34
CA TYR A 128 -20.89 12.35 -12.39
C TYR A 128 -19.86 11.27 -12.09
N PHE A 129 -19.23 11.27 -10.91
CA PHE A 129 -18.20 10.30 -10.58
C PHE A 129 -18.74 8.86 -10.48
N ILE A 130 -19.88 8.66 -9.82
CA ILE A 130 -20.48 7.32 -9.64
C ILE A 130 -20.90 6.76 -11.00
N LEU A 131 -21.70 7.50 -11.76
CA LEU A 131 -22.28 7.01 -13.01
C LEU A 131 -21.21 6.78 -14.07
N LEU A 132 -20.31 7.75 -14.30
CA LEU A 132 -19.27 7.56 -15.31
C LEU A 132 -18.35 6.40 -14.93
N THR A 133 -17.93 6.31 -13.67
CA THR A 133 -17.04 5.23 -13.23
C THR A 133 -17.71 3.88 -13.37
N LYS A 134 -19.01 3.75 -13.09
CA LYS A 134 -19.71 2.47 -13.25
C LYS A 134 -19.94 2.12 -14.71
N PHE A 135 -20.43 3.06 -15.52
CA PHE A 135 -20.75 2.80 -16.93
C PHE A 135 -19.51 2.59 -17.80
N ASN A 136 -18.38 3.20 -17.46
CA ASN A 136 -17.15 3.08 -18.24
C ASN A 136 -16.11 2.17 -17.58
N HIS A 137 -16.55 1.14 -16.86
CA HIS A 137 -15.68 0.12 -16.25
C HIS A 137 -14.48 0.70 -15.47
N GLY A 138 -14.73 1.70 -14.62
CA GLY A 138 -13.72 2.33 -13.77
C GLY A 138 -13.12 3.62 -14.34
N GLN A 139 -13.72 4.27 -15.34
CA GLN A 139 -13.18 5.48 -15.98
C GLN A 139 -14.12 6.68 -15.93
N THR A 140 -13.54 7.87 -15.73
CA THR A 140 -14.18 9.18 -15.94
C THR A 140 -13.57 9.84 -17.18
N ILE A 141 -14.15 10.94 -17.66
CA ILE A 141 -13.64 11.63 -18.87
C ILE A 141 -12.16 12.00 -18.70
N GLY A 142 -11.79 12.59 -17.56
CA GLY A 142 -10.40 12.91 -17.27
C GLY A 142 -9.51 11.67 -17.25
N LYS A 143 -9.95 10.59 -16.60
CA LYS A 143 -9.20 9.32 -16.57
C LYS A 143 -9.05 8.70 -17.97
N MET A 144 -10.06 8.83 -18.85
CA MET A 144 -9.99 8.36 -20.23
C MET A 144 -8.94 9.12 -21.04
N ILE A 145 -8.89 10.44 -20.91
CA ILE A 145 -7.91 11.29 -21.60
C ILE A 145 -6.48 10.87 -21.26
N PHE A 146 -6.22 10.56 -19.98
CA PHE A 146 -4.90 10.09 -19.53
C PHE A 146 -4.69 8.57 -19.70
N GLY A 147 -5.66 7.84 -20.24
CA GLY A 147 -5.54 6.38 -20.46
C GLY A 147 -5.41 5.57 -19.18
N ILE A 148 -5.99 6.04 -18.08
CA ILE A 148 -5.95 5.35 -16.78
C ILE A 148 -7.32 4.78 -16.41
N ARG A 149 -7.33 3.66 -15.69
CA ARG A 149 -8.55 2.96 -15.27
C ARG A 149 -8.45 2.45 -13.85
N VAL A 150 -9.54 2.54 -13.09
CA VAL A 150 -9.60 1.94 -11.77
C VAL A 150 -10.01 0.46 -11.89
N ILE A 151 -9.28 -0.41 -11.21
CA ILE A 151 -9.48 -1.85 -11.13
C ILE A 151 -9.70 -2.28 -9.67
N SER A 152 -10.44 -3.36 -9.45
CA SER A 152 -10.61 -4.01 -8.14
C SER A 152 -9.62 -5.17 -8.01
N PHE A 153 -9.06 -5.41 -6.82
CA PHE A 153 -8.21 -6.58 -6.59
C PHE A 153 -9.02 -7.86 -6.35
N ASP A 154 -10.26 -7.73 -5.88
CA ASP A 154 -11.11 -8.85 -5.47
C ASP A 154 -12.13 -9.24 -6.56
N GLU A 155 -12.40 -8.35 -7.51
CA GLU A 155 -13.46 -8.50 -8.52
C GLU A 155 -12.90 -8.25 -9.93
N GLU A 156 -13.38 -8.99 -10.93
CA GLU A 156 -13.06 -8.75 -12.35
C GLU A 156 -13.62 -7.40 -12.83
N GLU A 157 -14.87 -7.10 -12.44
CA GLU A 157 -15.54 -5.84 -12.72
C GLU A 157 -15.92 -5.12 -11.43
N LEU A 158 -15.98 -3.78 -11.47
CA LEU A 158 -16.32 -2.99 -10.29
C LEU A 158 -17.79 -3.18 -9.91
N SER A 159 -18.05 -3.75 -8.72
CA SER A 159 -19.38 -3.80 -8.13
C SER A 159 -19.97 -2.42 -7.85
N TRP A 160 -21.30 -2.32 -7.84
CA TRP A 160 -22.00 -1.08 -7.49
C TRP A 160 -21.66 -0.59 -6.08
N SER A 161 -21.55 -1.51 -5.11
CA SER A 161 -21.12 -1.22 -3.74
C SER A 161 -19.72 -0.59 -3.72
N THR A 162 -18.77 -1.22 -4.42
CA THR A 162 -17.37 -0.75 -4.56
C THR A 162 -17.31 0.67 -5.14
N VAL A 163 -18.08 0.94 -6.20
CA VAL A 163 -18.13 2.28 -6.81
C VAL A 163 -18.78 3.30 -5.89
N LEU A 164 -19.90 2.97 -5.24
CA LEU A 164 -20.61 3.90 -4.34
C LEU A 164 -19.77 4.26 -3.12
N VAL A 165 -19.05 3.30 -2.54
CA VAL A 165 -18.15 3.57 -1.42
C VAL A 165 -16.95 4.40 -1.88
N ARG A 166 -16.27 3.98 -2.96
CA ARG A 166 -15.03 4.66 -3.43
C ARG A 166 -15.28 6.04 -4.02
N GLU A 167 -16.24 6.16 -4.93
CA GLU A 167 -16.52 7.41 -5.65
C GLU A 167 -17.60 8.25 -4.96
N GLY A 168 -18.49 7.62 -4.17
CA GLY A 168 -19.52 8.32 -3.42
C GLY A 168 -19.02 8.74 -2.03
N ALA A 169 -18.97 7.78 -1.10
CA ALA A 169 -18.64 8.06 0.30
C ALA A 169 -17.24 8.66 0.47
N CYS A 170 -16.20 8.07 -0.13
CA CYS A 170 -14.84 8.57 0.04
C CYS A 170 -14.66 9.95 -0.61
N ARG A 171 -15.21 10.22 -1.80
CA ARG A 171 -15.12 11.58 -2.39
C ARG A 171 -15.92 12.61 -1.60
N PHE A 172 -17.07 12.24 -1.05
CA PHE A 172 -17.84 13.14 -0.20
C PHE A 172 -17.04 13.55 1.03
N ILE A 173 -16.39 12.58 1.69
CA ILE A 173 -15.52 12.81 2.86
C ILE A 173 -14.27 13.61 2.46
N LEU A 174 -13.64 13.29 1.34
CA LEU A 174 -12.38 13.93 0.90
C LEU A 174 -12.58 15.28 0.21
N LYS A 175 -13.83 15.68 -0.08
CA LYS A 175 -14.16 17.02 -0.56
C LYS A 175 -13.87 18.09 0.49
N PHE A 176 -13.83 17.73 1.77
CA PHE A 176 -13.42 18.65 2.83
C PHE A 176 -11.93 18.98 2.69
N PRO A 177 -11.53 20.27 2.64
CA PRO A 177 -10.15 20.68 2.36
C PRO A 177 -9.13 20.07 3.34
N LEU A 178 -9.50 19.93 4.61
CA LEU A 178 -8.67 19.31 5.65
C LEU A 178 -8.42 17.81 5.40
N LEU A 179 -9.35 17.13 4.73
CA LEU A 179 -9.30 15.71 4.44
C LEU A 179 -8.72 15.42 3.04
N MET A 180 -8.43 16.43 2.22
CA MET A 180 -7.71 16.26 0.95
C MET A 180 -6.30 15.67 1.15
N LEU A 181 -5.75 15.74 2.38
CA LEU A 181 -4.53 15.01 2.75
C LEU A 181 -4.66 13.48 2.61
N GLY A 182 -5.88 12.93 2.60
CA GLY A 182 -6.14 11.50 2.35
C GLY A 182 -5.75 11.03 0.95
N TYR A 183 -5.42 11.95 0.03
CA TYR A 183 -4.85 11.64 -1.28
C TYR A 183 -3.30 11.55 -1.27
N LEU A 184 -2.61 12.12 -0.29
CA LEU A 184 -1.14 12.08 -0.21
C LEU A 184 -0.54 10.68 -0.02
N PRO A 185 -1.17 9.74 0.74
CA PRO A 185 -0.64 8.38 0.86
C PRO A 185 -0.45 7.66 -0.49
N ALA A 186 -1.18 8.06 -1.53
CA ALA A 186 -1.01 7.52 -2.88
C ALA A 186 0.36 7.83 -3.51
N ILE A 187 1.10 8.81 -2.98
CA ILE A 187 2.45 9.17 -3.46
C ILE A 187 3.48 8.13 -3.00
N PHE A 188 3.36 7.64 -1.76
CA PHE A 188 4.37 6.80 -1.11
C PHE A 188 4.02 5.31 -1.09
N ASN A 189 2.74 4.95 -1.29
CA ASN A 189 2.31 3.56 -1.23
C ASN A 189 2.75 2.77 -2.48
N GLN A 190 3.19 1.51 -2.32
CA GLN A 190 3.68 0.67 -3.41
C GLN A 190 2.62 0.37 -4.48
N LYS A 191 1.34 0.35 -4.09
CA LYS A 191 0.19 0.21 -5.00
C LYS A 191 -0.43 1.57 -5.40
N LYS A 192 0.17 2.69 -4.94
CA LYS A 192 -0.25 4.08 -5.17
C LYS A 192 -1.74 4.33 -4.90
N GLN A 193 -2.27 3.69 -3.86
CA GLN A 193 -3.67 3.77 -3.44
C GLN A 193 -3.91 4.98 -2.53
N HIS A 194 -5.00 5.70 -2.73
CA HIS A 194 -5.48 6.68 -1.76
C HIS A 194 -6.33 6.01 -0.66
N LEU A 195 -6.67 6.75 0.40
CA LEU A 195 -7.45 6.23 1.53
C LEU A 195 -8.72 5.44 1.12
N GLY A 196 -9.52 5.97 0.20
CA GLY A 196 -10.72 5.29 -0.31
C GLY A 196 -10.43 4.11 -1.25
N ASP A 197 -9.30 4.13 -1.95
CA ASP A 197 -8.86 2.99 -2.76
C ASP A 197 -8.42 1.82 -1.86
N PHE A 198 -7.81 2.14 -0.71
CA PHE A 198 -7.44 1.16 0.30
C PHE A 198 -8.67 0.50 0.94
N PHE A 199 -9.71 1.28 1.30
CA PHE A 199 -10.94 0.74 1.87
C PHE A 199 -11.73 -0.15 0.90
N THR A 200 -11.57 0.07 -0.40
CA THR A 200 -12.32 -0.67 -1.44
C THR A 200 -11.47 -1.69 -2.18
N ASN A 201 -10.25 -1.98 -1.69
CA ASN A 201 -9.29 -2.86 -2.36
C ASN A 201 -9.17 -2.59 -3.86
N THR A 202 -9.10 -1.32 -4.24
CA THR A 202 -8.98 -0.92 -5.65
C THR A 202 -7.68 -0.18 -5.90
N SER A 203 -7.26 -0.10 -7.16
CA SER A 203 -6.15 0.75 -7.57
C SER A 203 -6.32 1.21 -9.01
N VAL A 204 -5.51 2.17 -9.45
CA VAL A 204 -5.58 2.73 -10.81
C VAL A 204 -4.37 2.28 -11.61
N VAL A 205 -4.63 1.71 -12.78
CA VAL A 205 -3.64 1.21 -13.72
C VAL A 205 -3.64 2.02 -15.02
N THR A 206 -2.52 1.98 -15.72
CA THR A 206 -2.35 2.62 -17.03
C THR A 206 -2.69 1.62 -18.13
N ILE A 207 -3.78 1.86 -18.86
CA ILE A 207 -4.27 0.94 -19.90
C ILE A 207 -3.26 0.80 -21.03
N ASN A 208 -2.62 1.90 -21.44
CA ASN A 208 -1.64 1.88 -22.54
C ASN A 208 -0.47 0.93 -22.24
N LEU A 209 -0.08 0.80 -20.98
CA LEU A 209 0.98 -0.12 -20.57
C LEU A 209 0.51 -1.57 -20.59
N ILE A 210 -0.74 -1.83 -20.19
CA ILE A 210 -1.36 -3.16 -20.28
C ILE A 210 -1.48 -3.58 -21.75
N LYS A 211 -1.97 -2.71 -22.63
CA LYS A 211 -2.06 -2.96 -24.07
C LYS A 211 -0.69 -3.23 -24.70
N ALA A 212 0.33 -2.44 -24.32
CA ALA A 212 1.70 -2.64 -24.79
C ALA A 212 2.26 -4.00 -24.35
N PHE A 213 2.00 -4.40 -23.10
CA PHE A 213 2.39 -5.72 -22.59
C PHE A 213 1.67 -6.86 -23.33
N ASN A 214 0.38 -6.69 -23.62
CA ASN A 214 -0.42 -7.66 -24.36
C ASN A 214 -0.14 -7.67 -25.88
N GLN A 215 0.79 -6.85 -26.39
CA GLN A 215 1.08 -6.69 -27.82
C GLN A 215 -0.12 -6.26 -28.68
N GLU A 216 -1.20 -5.75 -28.07
CA GLU A 216 -2.41 -5.28 -28.74
C GLU A 216 -2.25 -3.89 -29.39
N VAL A 217 -1.06 -3.28 -29.34
CA VAL A 217 -0.82 -1.92 -29.82
C VAL A 217 -0.86 -1.82 -31.36
N ASN A 218 -0.85 -2.95 -32.07
CA ASN A 218 -0.83 -3.03 -33.54
C ASN A 218 -2.06 -3.72 -34.16
N SER A 219 -3.20 -3.81 -33.46
CA SER A 219 -4.44 -4.40 -33.99
C SER A 219 -5.46 -3.34 -34.38
#